data_AF-A0A251ZAA5-F1
#
_entry.id   AF-A0A251ZAA5-F1
#
_cell.length_a   1.000
_cell.length_b   1.000
_cell.length_c   1.000
_cell.angle_alpha   90.00
_cell.angle_beta   90.00
_cell.angle_gamma   90.00
#
_symmetry.space_group_name_H-M   'P 1'
#
loop_
_entity.id
_entity.type
_entity.pdbx_description
1 polymer ?
#
loop_
_entity_poly.entity_id
_entity_poly.type
_entity_poly.pdbx_seq_one_letter_code
_entity_poly.pdbx_strand_id
1 'polypeptide(L)'
;MAQEAWWGPAGLLLLGSGLFATWAPWAQVGVACAGTATEQLVGIGCAVLSLAGPGPQFTLGFAQRQSRLLGGAVRVCRRGPELRRALELLLTTPALQLELGRIGRKRMGPPGGSAAIAALIRKRLLD
;
A
#
# COMPACT_ATOMS: atom_id res chain seq x y z
N MET A 1 11.40 -11.02 13.64
CA MET A 1 11.46 -9.98 14.69
C MET A 1 12.05 -8.72 14.07
N ALA A 2 11.76 -7.53 14.62
CA ALA A 2 12.39 -6.29 14.16
C ALA A 2 13.93 -6.42 14.24
N GLN A 3 14.63 -5.83 13.28
CA GLN A 3 16.09 -5.76 13.30
C GLN A 3 16.56 -4.63 14.20
N GLU A 4 15.85 -3.50 14.16
CA GLU A 4 16.09 -2.35 15.02
C GLU A 4 14.76 -1.82 15.56
N ALA A 5 14.82 -1.26 16.77
CA ALA A 5 13.68 -0.65 17.43
C ALA A 5 14.12 0.59 18.21
N TRP A 6 13.36 1.68 18.09
CA TRP A 6 13.65 2.93 18.79
C TRP A 6 12.39 3.52 19.41
N TRP A 7 12.43 3.84 20.71
CA TRP A 7 11.37 4.60 21.37
C TRP A 7 11.72 6.08 21.36
N GLY A 8 10.84 6.90 20.79
CA GLY A 8 11.00 8.34 20.72
C GLY A 8 9.75 9.09 21.22
N PRO A 9 9.81 10.43 21.26
CA PRO A 9 8.69 11.25 21.70
C PRO A 9 7.45 11.12 20.81
N ALA A 10 7.63 10.69 19.56
CA ALA A 10 6.55 10.43 18.60
C ALA A 10 6.06 8.96 18.60
N GLY A 11 6.64 8.09 19.44
CA GLY A 11 6.29 6.68 19.54
C GLY A 11 7.42 5.71 19.16
N LEU A 12 7.04 4.47 18.85
CA LEU A 12 7.95 3.37 18.52
C LEU A 12 8.23 3.32 17.00
N LEU A 13 9.51 3.36 16.63
CA LEU A 13 9.97 3.04 15.28
C LEU A 13 10.51 1.62 15.24
N LEU A 14 10.00 0.80 14.32
CA LEU A 14 10.51 -0.55 14.04
C LEU A 14 11.08 -0.59 12.63
N LEU A 15 12.29 -1.15 12.49
CA LEU A 15 12.92 -1.38 11.19
C LEU A 15 13.19 -2.87 11.01
N GLY A 16 12.96 -3.37 9.81
CA GLY A 16 13.29 -4.76 9.47
C GLY A 16 12.98 -5.10 8.02
N SER A 17 13.67 -6.13 7.51
CA SER A 17 13.47 -6.66 6.17
C SER A 17 12.76 -8.02 6.22
N GLY A 18 11.98 -8.33 5.17
CA GLY A 18 11.21 -9.59 5.11
C GLY A 18 9.98 -9.67 6.02
N LEU A 19 9.64 -8.58 6.73
CA LEU A 19 8.55 -8.55 7.72
C LEU A 19 7.24 -7.98 7.17
N PHE A 20 7.16 -7.67 5.87
CA PHE A 20 5.99 -7.01 5.28
C PHE A 20 4.69 -7.77 5.55
N ALA A 21 4.66 -9.09 5.33
CA ALA A 21 3.46 -9.90 5.56
C ALA A 21 3.01 -9.90 7.03
N THR A 22 3.95 -9.76 7.97
CA THR A 22 3.68 -9.69 9.41
C THR A 22 3.19 -8.31 9.83
N TRP A 23 3.75 -7.24 9.27
CA TRP A 23 3.49 -5.86 9.71
C TRP A 23 2.39 -5.15 8.94
N ALA A 24 2.14 -5.51 7.68
CA ALA A 24 1.08 -4.89 6.88
C ALA A 24 -0.31 -4.95 7.56
N PRO A 25 -0.72 -6.04 8.23
CA PRO A 25 -1.99 -6.08 8.96
C PRO A 25 -2.08 -5.12 10.15
N TRP A 26 -0.96 -4.61 10.66
CA TRP A 26 -0.95 -3.63 11.76
C TRP A 26 -1.20 -2.20 11.26
N ALA A 27 -1.11 -1.96 9.95
CA ALA A 27 -1.15 -0.63 9.38
C ALA A 27 -2.57 -0.05 9.35
N GLN A 28 -2.74 1.14 9.93
CA GLN A 28 -3.96 1.95 9.74
C GLN A 28 -3.89 2.79 8.45
N VAL A 29 -2.72 3.37 8.17
CA VAL A 29 -2.43 4.14 6.96
C VAL A 29 -1.07 3.72 6.41
N GLY A 30 -1.00 3.50 5.10
CA GLY A 30 0.25 3.23 4.39
C GLY A 30 0.86 4.50 3.82
N VAL A 31 2.18 4.65 3.93
CA VAL A 31 2.97 5.63 3.15
C VAL A 31 3.94 4.84 2.29
N ALA A 32 3.84 4.98 0.96
CA ALA A 32 4.58 4.12 0.04
C ALA A 32 5.20 4.88 -1.13
N CYS A 33 6.39 4.43 -1.54
CA CYS A 33 7.05 4.84 -2.79
C CYS A 33 7.32 3.62 -3.69
N ALA A 34 6.55 2.54 -3.50
CA ALA A 34 6.76 1.24 -4.13
C ALA A 34 5.53 0.81 -4.95
N GLY A 35 5.74 -0.05 -5.95
CA GLY A 35 4.66 -0.64 -6.76
C GLY A 35 3.85 -1.67 -5.98
N THR A 36 4.30 -2.93 -6.00
CA THR A 36 3.56 -4.09 -5.47
C THR A 36 3.21 -4.00 -3.98
N ALA A 37 4.10 -3.44 -3.14
CA ALA A 37 3.80 -3.28 -1.72
C ALA A 37 2.57 -2.37 -1.48
N THR A 38 2.41 -1.33 -2.31
CA THR A 38 1.22 -0.46 -2.29
C THR A 38 -0.03 -1.23 -2.64
N GLU A 39 0.03 -2.07 -3.69
CA GLU A 39 -1.11 -2.89 -4.12
C GLU A 39 -1.52 -3.90 -3.03
N GLN A 40 -0.55 -4.49 -2.34
CA GLN A 40 -0.82 -5.40 -1.23
C GLN A 40 -1.46 -4.69 -0.02
N LEU A 41 -0.99 -3.50 0.36
CA LEU A 41 -1.61 -2.68 1.42
C LEU A 41 -3.05 -2.29 1.05
N VAL A 42 -3.27 -1.87 -0.19
CA VAL A 42 -4.60 -1.56 -0.72
C VAL A 42 -5.51 -2.80 -0.71
N GLY A 43 -4.96 -3.97 -1.04
CA GLY A 43 -5.69 -5.24 -1.09
C GLY A 43 -6.18 -5.73 0.28
N ILE A 44 -5.46 -5.43 1.36
CA ILE A 44 -5.95 -5.70 2.74
C ILE A 44 -6.91 -4.61 3.24
N GLY A 45 -7.09 -3.53 2.46
CA GLY A 45 -7.99 -2.42 2.76
C GLY A 45 -7.38 -1.35 3.64
N CYS A 46 -6.05 -1.20 3.61
CA CYS A 46 -5.37 -0.05 4.18
C CYS A 46 -5.55 1.18 3.26
N ALA A 47 -5.79 2.36 3.84
CA ALA A 47 -5.73 3.61 3.08
C ALA A 47 -4.27 3.97 2.82
N VAL A 48 -3.89 4.27 1.57
CA VAL A 48 -2.48 4.47 1.21
C VAL A 48 -2.25 5.84 0.59
N LEU A 49 -1.16 6.49 1.01
CA LEU A 49 -0.61 7.68 0.41
C LEU A 49 0.67 7.30 -0.34
N SER A 50 0.83 7.82 -1.55
CA SER A 50 2.09 7.68 -2.28
C SER A 50 2.80 9.02 -2.43
N LEU A 51 4.13 9.02 -2.37
CA LEU A 51 4.95 10.19 -2.65
C LEU A 51 5.82 9.91 -3.86
N ALA A 52 5.58 10.64 -4.97
CA ALA A 52 6.42 10.51 -6.14
C ALA A 52 7.84 11.03 -5.85
N GLY A 53 8.86 10.21 -6.14
CA GLY A 53 10.25 10.59 -5.99
C GLY A 53 10.80 11.30 -7.24
N PRO A 54 11.94 12.00 -7.13
CA PRO A 54 12.62 12.58 -8.29
C PRO A 54 13.33 11.54 -9.16
N GLY A 55 13.56 10.33 -8.63
CA GLY A 55 14.25 9.25 -9.32
C GLY A 55 13.36 8.45 -10.29
N PRO A 56 13.95 7.63 -11.17
CA PRO A 56 13.23 6.93 -12.23
C PRO A 56 12.34 5.80 -11.72
N GLN A 57 12.55 5.29 -10.50
CA GLN A 57 11.90 4.09 -9.97
C GLN A 57 10.41 4.30 -9.64
N PHE A 58 10.02 5.50 -9.19
CA PHE A 58 8.63 5.80 -8.82
C PHE A 58 8.26 7.23 -9.22
N THR A 59 7.96 7.41 -10.51
CA THR A 59 7.64 8.70 -11.12
C THR A 59 6.19 9.14 -10.82
N LEU A 60 5.90 10.44 -10.98
CA LEU A 60 4.53 10.96 -10.83
C LEU A 60 3.54 10.26 -11.77
N GLY A 61 3.95 10.02 -13.03
CA GLY A 61 3.10 9.33 -14.00
C GLY A 61 2.81 7.89 -13.60
N PHE A 62 3.78 7.18 -13.00
CA PHE A 62 3.55 5.86 -12.43
C PHE A 62 2.54 5.93 -11.27
N ALA A 63 2.75 6.82 -10.31
CA ALA A 63 1.88 6.97 -9.13
C ALA A 63 0.43 7.29 -9.52
N GLN A 64 0.22 8.18 -10.50
CA GLN A 64 -1.11 8.53 -11.02
C GLN A 64 -1.79 7.35 -11.71
N ARG A 65 -1.04 6.59 -12.52
CA ARG A 65 -1.58 5.37 -13.16
C ARG A 65 -1.95 4.32 -12.12
N GLN A 66 -1.09 4.09 -11.13
CA GLN A 66 -1.36 3.14 -10.05
C GLN A 66 -2.61 3.54 -9.27
N SER A 67 -2.75 4.82 -8.88
CA SER A 67 -3.95 5.33 -8.21
C SER A 67 -5.22 5.08 -9.03
N ARG A 68 -5.20 5.40 -10.33
CA ARG A 68 -6.33 5.14 -11.25
C ARG A 68 -6.66 3.65 -11.36
N LEU A 69 -5.65 2.80 -11.52
CA LEU A 69 -5.83 1.35 -11.60
C LEU A 69 -6.37 0.77 -10.30
N LEU A 70 -6.07 1.38 -9.15
CA LEU A 70 -6.58 1.00 -7.84
C LEU A 70 -7.87 1.74 -7.44
N GLY A 71 -8.55 2.36 -8.40
CA GLY A 71 -9.87 2.98 -8.19
C GLY A 71 -9.84 4.23 -7.31
N GLY A 72 -8.68 4.88 -7.17
CA GLY A 72 -8.49 6.02 -6.29
C GLY A 72 -8.18 5.67 -4.84
N ALA A 73 -8.03 4.37 -4.50
CA ALA A 73 -7.70 3.92 -3.14
C ALA A 73 -6.32 4.41 -2.65
N VAL A 74 -5.44 4.81 -3.56
CA VAL A 74 -4.14 5.42 -3.27
C VAL A 74 -4.18 6.90 -3.61
N ARG A 75 -3.91 7.77 -2.64
CA ARG A 75 -3.79 9.21 -2.90
C ARG A 75 -2.35 9.58 -3.22
N VAL A 76 -2.14 10.16 -4.40
CA VAL A 76 -0.83 10.60 -4.86
C VAL A 76 -0.51 11.98 -4.29
N CYS A 77 0.59 12.08 -3.55
CA CYS A 77 1.15 13.32 -3.04
C CYS A 77 2.40 13.69 -3.85
N ARG A 78 2.59 14.97 -4.13
CA ARG A 78 3.74 15.48 -4.89
C ARG A 78 4.89 15.90 -4.00
N ARG A 79 4.60 16.33 -2.77
CA ARG A 79 5.58 16.92 -1.85
C ARG A 79 5.26 16.56 -0.39
N GLY A 80 6.27 16.63 0.47
CA GLY A 80 6.16 16.34 1.90
C GLY A 80 5.02 17.08 2.63
N PRO A 81 4.79 18.39 2.42
CA PRO A 81 3.68 19.09 3.07
C PRO A 81 2.29 18.58 2.68
N GLU A 82 2.12 18.14 1.43
CA GLU A 82 0.86 17.54 0.97
C GLU A 82 0.66 16.17 1.61
N LEU A 83 1.72 15.35 1.65
CA LEU A 83 1.71 14.05 2.32
C LEU A 83 1.34 14.17 3.80
N ARG A 84 1.94 15.14 4.51
CA ARG A 84 1.63 15.42 5.92
C ARG A 84 0.14 15.72 6.12
N ARG A 85 -0.41 16.68 5.37
CA ARG A 85 -1.83 17.06 5.47
C ARG A 85 -2.77 15.89 5.16
N ALA A 86 -2.42 15.10 4.14
CA ALA A 86 -3.20 13.92 3.78
C ALA A 86 -3.13 12.83 4.86
N LEU A 87 -1.97 12.65 5.49
CA LEU A 87 -1.78 11.69 6.58
C LEU A 87 -2.60 12.11 7.80
N GLU A 88 -2.52 13.38 8.20
CA GLU A 88 -3.32 13.94 9.30
C GLU A 88 -4.82 13.77 9.02
N LEU A 89 -5.29 14.06 7.81
CA LEU A 89 -6.69 13.87 7.41
C LEU A 89 -7.12 12.40 7.54
N LEU A 90 -6.31 11.46 7.03
CA LEU A 90 -6.63 10.04 7.11
C LEU A 90 -6.67 9.57 8.55
N LEU A 91 -5.69 9.93 9.38
CA LEU A 91 -5.63 9.52 10.78
C LEU A 91 -6.77 10.09 11.63
N THR A 92 -7.34 11.24 11.23
CA THR A 92 -8.43 11.91 11.97
C THR A 92 -9.82 11.64 11.40
N THR A 93 -9.92 11.00 10.23
CA THR A 93 -11.21 10.75 9.55
C THR A 93 -11.42 9.25 9.25
N PRO A 94 -11.90 8.45 10.23
CA PRO A 94 -12.11 7.01 10.07
C PRO A 94 -13.02 6.63 8.89
N ALA A 95 -14.05 7.42 8.62
CA ALA A 95 -14.97 7.17 7.50
C ALA A 95 -14.23 7.16 6.14
N LEU A 96 -13.29 8.09 5.95
CA LEU A 96 -12.48 8.18 4.74
C LEU A 96 -11.51 6.99 4.63
N GLN A 97 -10.90 6.57 5.75
CA GLN A 97 -10.06 5.37 5.76
C GLN A 97 -10.84 4.12 5.33
N LEU A 98 -12.04 3.93 5.91
CA LEU A 98 -12.90 2.79 5.60
C LEU A 98 -13.37 2.80 4.15
N GLU A 99 -13.71 3.98 3.62
CA GLU A 99 -14.10 4.15 2.22
C GLU A 99 -12.97 3.75 1.27
N LEU A 100 -11.78 4.30 1.46
CA LEU A 100 -10.60 3.98 0.65
C LEU A 100 -10.23 2.51 0.76
N GLY A 101 -10.28 1.95 1.97
CA GLY A 101 -10.05 0.52 2.21
C GLY A 101 -11.05 -0.37 1.49
N ARG A 102 -12.33 0.03 1.44
CA ARG A 102 -13.37 -0.69 0.69
C ARG A 102 -13.12 -0.63 -0.82
N ILE A 103 -12.75 0.53 -1.35
CA ILE A 103 -12.38 0.69 -2.77
C ILE A 103 -11.20 -0.21 -3.09
N GLY A 104 -10.17 -0.20 -2.24
CA GLY A 104 -8.96 -1.00 -2.39
C GLY A 104 -9.23 -2.50 -2.45
N ARG A 105 -9.95 -3.03 -1.45
CA ARG A 105 -10.38 -4.43 -1.41
C ARG A 105 -11.20 -4.82 -2.64
N LYS A 106 -12.16 -3.98 -3.03
CA LYS A 106 -12.99 -4.23 -4.22
C LYS A 106 -12.14 -4.28 -5.50
N ARG A 107 -11.12 -3.43 -5.60
CA ARG A 107 -10.32 -3.32 -6.83
C ARG A 107 -9.25 -4.40 -6.94
N MET A 108 -8.64 -4.81 -5.83
CA MET A 108 -7.65 -5.88 -5.78
C MET A 108 -8.29 -7.28 -5.85
N GLY A 109 -9.51 -7.44 -5.31
CA GLY A 109 -10.16 -8.73 -5.22
C GLY A 109 -9.56 -9.63 -4.12
N PRO A 110 -10.01 -10.89 -4.04
CA PRO A 110 -9.52 -11.83 -3.04
C PRO A 110 -8.06 -12.27 -3.32
N PRO A 111 -7.33 -12.73 -2.29
CA PRO A 111 -6.01 -13.33 -2.47
C PRO A 111 -6.08 -14.61 -3.32
N GLY A 112 -4.96 -14.99 -3.94
CA GLY A 112 -4.82 -16.27 -4.65
C GLY A 112 -4.47 -16.18 -6.14
N GLY A 113 -4.21 -14.98 -6.68
CA GLY A 113 -3.86 -14.80 -8.10
C GLY A 113 -2.74 -15.72 -8.60
N SER A 114 -1.63 -15.82 -7.86
CA SER A 114 -0.51 -16.70 -8.24
C SER A 114 -0.90 -18.18 -8.28
N ALA A 115 -1.70 -18.66 -7.31
CA ALA A 115 -2.18 -20.03 -7.28
C ALA A 115 -3.13 -20.32 -8.45
N ALA A 116 -4.01 -19.39 -8.79
CA ALA A 116 -4.92 -19.49 -9.92
C ALA A 116 -4.15 -19.57 -11.26
N ILE A 117 -3.12 -18.74 -11.43
CA ILE A 117 -2.24 -18.76 -12.62
C ILE A 117 -1.51 -20.09 -12.71
N ALA A 118 -0.91 -20.58 -11.62
CA ALA A 118 -0.19 -21.86 -11.60
C ALA A 118 -1.10 -23.03 -11.96
N ALA A 119 -2.32 -23.07 -11.41
CA ALA A 119 -3.32 -24.09 -11.74
C ALA A 119 -3.73 -24.04 -13.21
N LEU A 120 -3.86 -22.84 -13.80
CA LEU A 120 -4.19 -22.66 -15.21
C LEU A 120 -3.07 -23.13 -16.14
N ILE A 121 -1.81 -22.81 -15.80
CA ILE A 121 -0.64 -23.26 -16.56
C ILE A 121 -0.57 -24.78 -16.59
N ARG A 122 -0.70 -25.43 -15.43
CA ARG A 122 -0.72 -26.90 -15.33
C ARG A 122 -1.78 -27.51 -16.24
N LYS A 123 -3.03 -27.03 -16.11
CA LYS A 123 -4.17 -27.51 -16.90
C LYS A 123 -4.01 -27.33 -18.42
N ARG A 124 -3.22 -26.36 -18.87
CA ARG A 124 -3.11 -26.00 -20.30
C ARG A 124 -1.89 -26.61 -20.99
N LEU A 125 -0.81 -26.84 -20.23
CA LEU A 125 0.51 -27.16 -20.80
C LEU A 125 1.09 -28.46 -20.26
N LEU A 126 0.58 -28.99 -19.14
CA LEU A 126 1.13 -30.18 -18.47
C LEU A 126 0.13 -31.34 -18.38
N ASP A 127 -1.17 -31.05 -18.39
CA ASP A 127 -2.27 -32.01 -18.51
C ASP A 127 -2.76 -32.07 -19.97
#